data_AF-A0A932VM30-F1
#
_entry.id   AF-A0A932VM30-F1
#
_cell.length_a   1.000
_cell.length_b   1.000
_cell.length_c   1.000
_cell.angle_alpha   90.00
_cell.angle_beta   90.00
_cell.angle_gamma   90.00
#
_symmetry.space_group_name_H-M   'P 1'
#
loop_
_entity.id
_entity.type
_entity.pdbx_description
1 polymer ?
#
loop_
_entity_poly.entity_id
_entity_poly.type
_entity_poly.pdbx_seq_one_letter_code
_entity_poly.pdbx_strand_id
1 'polypeptide(L)'
;MTQQNKKKKKVLGIVCERSVDLKKHIKNNKLKDKDNVAIVEMVCSGMIQPIMIEEGFKQGADGVFVMGCQIGDCHFREGNKWCQDRLLGLRPPNIKKAVDKNKVRGYWLAKCDYKKFMEKVSKFEEDLNNLPAPEAAKAAVT
;
A
#
# COMPACT_ATOMS: atom_id res chain seq x y z
N MET A 1 -28.07 -10.15 -19.89
CA MET A 1 -27.11 -9.02 -19.82
C MET A 1 -25.98 -9.44 -18.89
N THR A 2 -24.86 -9.84 -19.48
CA THR A 2 -23.74 -10.52 -18.83
C THR A 2 -23.01 -9.55 -17.91
N GLN A 3 -23.16 -9.70 -16.59
CA GLN A 3 -22.32 -9.01 -15.62
C GLN A 3 -20.88 -9.48 -15.86
N GLN A 4 -20.06 -8.64 -16.49
CA GLN A 4 -18.64 -8.89 -16.66
C GLN A 4 -18.03 -9.00 -15.26
N ASN A 5 -17.56 -10.19 -14.93
CA ASN A 5 -16.98 -10.52 -13.63
C ASN A 5 -15.64 -9.78 -13.50
N LYS A 6 -15.68 -8.53 -13.03
CA LYS A 6 -14.51 -7.64 -12.93
C LYS A 6 -13.54 -8.25 -11.91
N LYS A 7 -12.42 -8.80 -12.41
CA LYS A 7 -11.39 -9.46 -11.58
C LYS A 7 -10.95 -8.51 -10.46
N LYS A 8 -11.12 -8.92 -9.20
CA LYS A 8 -10.67 -8.14 -8.03
C LYS A 8 -9.17 -7.86 -8.12
N LYS A 9 -8.80 -6.58 -7.99
CA LYS A 9 -7.41 -6.12 -7.98
C LYS A 9 -6.67 -6.65 -6.75
N LYS A 10 -5.47 -7.19 -6.95
CA LYS A 10 -4.62 -7.69 -5.86
C LYS A 10 -3.91 -6.52 -5.20
N VAL A 11 -4.10 -6.33 -3.90
CA VAL A 11 -3.50 -5.24 -3.15
C VAL A 11 -2.54 -5.79 -2.11
N LEU A 12 -1.36 -5.19 -2.01
CA LEU A 12 -0.39 -5.47 -0.96
C LEU A 12 -0.33 -4.31 0.03
N GLY A 13 -0.51 -4.60 1.32
CA GLY A 13 -0.29 -3.66 2.41
C GLY A 13 0.99 -3.99 3.15
N ILE A 14 1.93 -3.03 3.23
CA ILE A 14 3.11 -3.13 4.10
C ILE A 14 2.85 -2.24 5.31
N VAL A 15 2.71 -2.85 6.48
CA VAL A 15 2.07 -2.22 7.64
C VAL A 15 2.99 -2.18 8.84
N CYS A 16 3.07 -1.03 9.51
CA CYS A 16 3.67 -0.90 10.84
C CYS A 16 2.81 -1.59 11.91
N GLU A 17 3.36 -2.53 12.69
CA GLU A 17 2.67 -3.26 13.76
C GLU A 17 2.09 -2.33 14.85
N ARG A 18 2.68 -1.14 15.01
CA ARG A 18 2.30 -0.12 16.01
C ARG A 18 1.35 0.94 15.46
N SER A 19 0.95 0.83 14.20
CA SER A 19 -0.07 1.71 13.61
C SER A 19 -1.46 1.21 14.02
N VAL A 20 -2.38 1.01 13.08
CA VAL A 20 -3.70 0.43 13.35
C VAL A 20 -3.55 -1.00 13.85
N ASP A 21 -4.27 -1.38 14.90
CA ASP A 21 -4.26 -2.75 15.42
C ASP A 21 -5.01 -3.70 14.47
N LEU A 22 -4.26 -4.43 13.64
CA LEU A 22 -4.80 -5.39 12.68
C LEU A 22 -4.76 -6.84 13.14
N LYS A 23 -4.26 -7.14 14.36
CA LYS A 23 -4.00 -8.52 14.81
C LYS A 23 -5.24 -9.41 14.76
N LYS A 24 -6.40 -8.84 15.09
CA LYS A 24 -7.69 -9.55 15.04
C LYS A 24 -8.30 -9.64 13.64
N HIS A 25 -7.80 -8.85 12.70
CA HIS A 25 -8.34 -8.67 11.35
C HIS A 25 -7.50 -9.37 10.27
N ILE A 26 -6.33 -9.91 10.60
CA ILE A 26 -5.48 -10.66 9.68
C ILE A 26 -5.67 -12.18 9.89
N LYS A 27 -5.72 -12.94 8.79
CA LYS A 27 -5.66 -14.41 8.77
C LYS A 27 -4.83 -14.84 7.56
N ASN A 28 -3.80 -15.68 7.76
CA ASN A 28 -2.92 -16.17 6.69
C ASN A 28 -2.35 -15.03 5.80
N ASN A 29 -1.85 -13.95 6.41
CA ASN A 29 -1.33 -12.76 5.73
C ASN A 29 -2.36 -12.06 4.80
N LYS A 30 -3.66 -12.24 5.05
CA LYS A 30 -4.74 -11.55 4.34
C LYS A 30 -5.68 -10.87 5.31
N LEU A 31 -6.29 -9.78 4.86
CA LEU A 31 -7.32 -9.10 5.62
C LEU A 31 -8.63 -9.90 5.58
N LYS A 32 -9.21 -10.22 6.75
CA LYS A 32 -10.45 -11.01 6.86
C LYS A 32 -11.63 -10.39 6.12
N ASP A 33 -11.70 -9.06 6.10
CA ASP A 33 -12.78 -8.32 5.44
C ASP A 33 -12.57 -8.18 3.91
N LYS A 34 -11.35 -8.45 3.40
CA LYS A 34 -10.99 -8.30 1.98
C LYS A 34 -9.91 -9.31 1.55
N ASP A 35 -10.33 -10.46 1.02
CA ASP A 35 -9.44 -11.57 0.62
C ASP A 35 -8.42 -11.23 -0.49
N ASN A 36 -8.64 -10.15 -1.23
CA ASN A 36 -7.73 -9.63 -2.27
C ASN A 36 -6.65 -8.69 -1.72
N VAL A 37 -6.70 -8.38 -0.42
CA VAL A 37 -5.71 -7.56 0.29
C VAL A 37 -4.79 -8.47 1.11
N ALA A 38 -3.54 -8.59 0.68
CA ALA A 38 -2.49 -9.25 1.45
C ALA A 38 -1.80 -8.22 2.37
N ILE A 39 -1.47 -8.61 3.59
CA ILE A 39 -0.81 -7.76 4.59
C ILE A 39 0.53 -8.39 4.99
N VAL A 40 1.57 -7.57 4.99
CA VAL A 40 2.88 -7.85 5.55
C VAL A 40 3.12 -6.87 6.69
N GLU A 41 3.26 -7.38 7.90
CA GLU A 41 3.55 -6.56 9.08
C GLU A 41 5.06 -6.39 9.27
N MET A 42 5.45 -5.16 9.63
CA MET A 42 6.80 -4.73 9.93
C MET A 42 6.80 -4.03 11.28
N VAL A 43 7.90 -4.10 12.03
CA VAL A 43 8.00 -3.43 13.34
C VAL A 43 7.79 -1.92 13.24
N CYS A 44 8.27 -1.31 12.16
CA CYS A 44 8.10 0.12 11.90
C CYS A 44 7.99 0.41 10.40
N SER A 45 7.19 1.42 10.04
CA SER A 45 7.17 1.93 8.67
C SER A 45 8.52 2.54 8.23
N GLY A 46 9.37 2.97 9.16
CA GLY A 46 10.70 3.48 8.87
C GLY A 46 11.65 2.46 8.25
N MET A 47 11.40 1.16 8.47
CA MET A 47 12.12 0.05 7.84
C MET A 47 11.67 -0.19 6.40
N ILE A 48 10.56 0.42 5.97
CA ILE A 48 10.02 0.24 4.64
C ILE A 48 10.90 0.98 3.64
N GLN A 49 11.50 0.20 2.75
CA GLN A 49 12.35 0.65 1.65
C GLN A 49 11.55 0.58 0.33
N PRO A 50 11.79 1.51 -0.60
CA PRO A 50 11.19 1.50 -1.94
C PRO A 50 11.30 0.15 -2.66
N ILE A 51 12.41 -0.57 -2.51
CA ILE A 51 12.61 -1.87 -3.15
C ILE A 51 11.53 -2.89 -2.77
N MET A 52 11.00 -2.84 -1.54
CA MET A 52 9.92 -3.73 -1.12
C MET A 52 8.60 -3.42 -1.83
N ILE A 53 8.35 -2.15 -2.15
CA ILE A 53 7.20 -1.72 -2.94
C ILE A 53 7.36 -2.23 -4.38
N GLU A 54 8.55 -2.07 -4.95
CA GLU A 54 8.90 -2.55 -6.30
C GLU A 54 8.74 -4.07 -6.42
N GLU A 55 9.24 -4.84 -5.44
CA GLU A 55 9.07 -6.30 -5.40
C GLU A 55 7.60 -6.71 -5.29
N GLY A 56 6.77 -5.94 -4.57
CA GLY A 56 5.32 -6.17 -4.53
C GLY A 56 4.68 -6.13 -5.91
N PHE A 57 5.05 -5.14 -6.73
CA PHE A 57 4.57 -5.06 -8.11
C PHE A 57 5.11 -6.19 -9.00
N LYS A 58 6.39 -6.57 -8.86
CA LYS A 58 6.97 -7.71 -9.59
C LYS A 58 6.27 -9.03 -9.28
N GLN A 59 5.80 -9.20 -8.04
CA GLN A 59 5.02 -10.37 -7.61
C GLN A 59 3.54 -10.30 -8.05
N GLY A 60 3.14 -9.27 -8.80
CA GLY A 60 1.82 -9.17 -9.41
C GLY A 60 0.77 -8.45 -8.56
N ALA A 61 1.18 -7.59 -7.62
CA ALA A 61 0.25 -6.65 -7.00
C ALA A 61 -0.22 -5.60 -8.03
N ASP A 62 -1.53 -5.33 -8.06
CA ASP A 62 -2.11 -4.24 -8.84
C ASP A 62 -1.94 -2.88 -8.14
N GLY A 63 -1.78 -2.89 -6.81
CA GLY A 63 -1.51 -1.71 -6.00
C GLY A 63 -0.84 -2.06 -4.68
N VAL A 64 -0.04 -1.13 -4.18
CA VAL A 64 0.69 -1.28 -2.91
C VAL A 64 0.36 -0.09 -2.01
N PHE A 65 0.00 -0.35 -0.76
CA PHE A 65 -0.08 0.71 0.24
C PHE A 65 0.89 0.46 1.38
N VAL A 66 1.34 1.56 1.98
CA VAL A 66 2.17 1.56 3.17
C VAL A 66 1.37 2.19 4.30
N MET A 67 1.35 1.55 5.47
CA MET A 67 0.70 2.10 6.65
C MET A 67 1.70 2.33 7.79
N GLY A 68 1.65 3.51 8.38
CA GLY A 68 2.40 3.89 9.56
C GLY A 68 1.54 4.58 10.60
N CYS A 69 2.15 4.83 11.77
CA CYS A 69 1.54 5.63 12.83
C CYS A 69 1.21 7.03 12.33
N GLN A 70 0.27 7.70 12.99
CA GLN A 70 -0.05 9.10 12.73
C GLN A 70 1.21 9.98 12.76
N ILE A 71 1.34 10.91 11.81
CA ILE A 71 2.48 11.83 11.76
C ILE A 71 2.50 12.67 13.04
N GLY A 72 3.66 12.73 13.69
CA GLY A 72 3.83 13.36 15.00
C GLY A 72 3.70 12.40 16.20
N ASP A 73 3.12 11.22 16.01
CA ASP A 73 2.92 10.21 17.08
C ASP A 73 3.59 8.87 16.71
N CYS A 74 4.81 8.94 16.18
CA CYS A 74 5.57 7.74 15.85
C CYS A 74 6.23 7.16 17.10
N HIS A 75 6.01 5.87 17.35
CA HIS A 75 6.71 5.16 18.42
C HIS A 75 8.24 5.21 18.29
N PHE A 76 8.73 5.20 17.04
CA PHE A 76 10.16 5.28 16.73
C PHE A 76 10.57 6.69 16.25
N ARG A 77 9.93 7.73 16.82
CA ARG A 77 10.20 9.16 16.60
C ARG A 77 9.90 9.67 15.20
N GLU A 78 10.78 9.39 14.23
CA GLU A 78 10.67 9.92 12.86
C GLU A 78 10.47 8.85 11.79
N GLY A 79 10.33 7.57 12.17
CA GLY A 79 10.24 6.47 11.21
C GLY A 79 9.12 6.62 10.17
N ASN A 80 7.94 7.09 10.59
CA ASN A 80 6.83 7.36 9.67
C ASN A 80 7.10 8.55 8.74
N LYS A 81 7.68 9.63 9.24
CA LYS A 81 8.07 10.82 8.47
C LYS A 81 9.09 10.45 7.39
N TRP A 82 10.14 9.71 7.73
CA TRP A 82 11.13 9.27 6.74
C TRP A 82 10.51 8.35 5.68
N CYS A 83 9.56 7.49 6.08
CA CYS A 83 8.82 6.66 5.14
C CYS A 83 7.96 7.52 4.20
N GLN A 84 7.25 8.52 4.73
CA GLN A 84 6.49 9.49 3.95
C GLN A 84 7.37 10.22 2.93
N ASP A 85 8.51 10.74 3.37
CA ASP A 85 9.45 11.45 2.50
C ASP A 85 9.97 10.56 1.37
N ARG A 86 10.22 9.26 1.65
CA ARG A 86 10.60 8.29 0.60
C ARG A 86 9.48 8.04 -0.41
N LEU A 87 8.23 7.94 0.04
CA LEU A 87 7.07 7.78 -0.85
C LEU A 87 6.85 9.02 -1.72
N LEU A 88 7.13 10.21 -1.18
CA LEU A 88 7.07 11.48 -1.91
C LEU A 88 8.29 11.71 -2.82
N GLY A 89 9.38 10.95 -2.64
CA GLY A 89 10.64 11.13 -3.35
C GLY A 89 11.50 12.28 -2.83
N LEU A 90 11.22 12.76 -1.62
CA LEU A 90 11.96 13.81 -0.91
C LEU A 90 13.18 13.25 -0.16
N ARG A 91 13.25 11.93 0.04
CA ARG A 91 14.33 11.26 0.75
C ARG A 91 14.78 10.00 -0.01
N PRO A 92 16.09 9.81 -0.25
CA PRO A 92 16.60 8.59 -0.88
C PRO A 92 16.54 7.38 0.07
N PRO A 93 16.53 6.15 -0.47
CA PRO A 93 16.38 5.83 -1.90
C PRO A 93 14.97 6.15 -2.41
N ASN A 94 14.84 6.37 -3.71
CA ASN A 94 13.59 6.71 -4.38
C ASN A 94 12.99 5.48 -5.06
N ILE A 95 11.66 5.45 -5.19
CA ILE A 95 10.96 4.45 -6.00
C ILE A 95 11.36 4.63 -7.47
N LYS A 96 11.70 3.54 -8.16
CA LYS A 96 12.01 3.56 -9.60
C LYS A 96 10.89 4.19 -10.43
N LYS A 97 11.28 4.93 -11.47
CA LYS A 97 10.35 5.59 -12.41
C LYS A 97 9.37 4.62 -13.11
N ALA A 98 9.73 3.35 -13.23
CA ALA A 98 8.88 2.32 -13.83
C ALA A 98 7.65 1.96 -13.00
N VAL A 99 7.66 2.28 -11.69
CA VAL A 99 6.50 2.08 -10.83
C VAL A 99 5.57 3.29 -10.96
N ASP A 100 4.32 3.03 -11.32
CA ASP A 100 3.27 4.04 -11.35
C ASP A 100 2.93 4.48 -9.91
N LYS A 101 3.28 5.73 -9.58
CA LYS A 101 3.02 6.32 -8.26
C LYS A 101 1.53 6.37 -7.92
N ASN A 102 0.63 6.37 -8.91
CA ASN A 102 -0.81 6.34 -8.65
C ASN A 102 -1.28 5.03 -8.03
N LYS A 103 -0.50 3.95 -8.19
CA LYS A 103 -0.74 2.64 -7.60
C LYS A 103 -0.08 2.47 -6.23
N VAL A 104 0.55 3.53 -5.71
CA VAL A 104 1.16 3.56 -4.38
C VAL A 104 0.40 4.55 -3.49
N ARG A 105 0.11 4.15 -2.25
CA ARG A 105 -0.52 5.03 -1.24
C ARG A 105 0.18 4.92 0.11
N GLY A 106 0.29 6.04 0.81
CA GLY A 106 0.73 6.10 2.21
C GLY A 106 -0.44 6.43 3.13
N TYR A 107 -0.61 5.66 4.21
CA TYR A 107 -1.60 5.89 5.24
C TYR A 107 -0.93 6.12 6.58
N TRP A 108 -1.28 7.24 7.22
CA TRP A 108 -0.80 7.62 8.54
C TRP A 108 -2.02 7.71 9.44
N LEU A 109 -2.19 6.73 10.33
CA LEU A 109 -3.41 6.53 11.10
C LEU A 109 -3.06 6.23 12.57
N ALA A 110 -3.96 6.62 13.48
CA ALA A 110 -3.83 6.28 14.88
C ALA A 110 -4.18 4.80 15.14
N LYS A 111 -3.78 4.27 16.30
CA LYS A 111 -3.97 2.85 16.62
C LYS A 111 -5.42 2.37 16.58
N CYS A 112 -6.35 3.24 16.98
CA CYS A 112 -7.78 2.92 17.07
C CYS A 112 -8.56 3.21 15.77
N ASP A 113 -7.91 3.69 14.70
CA ASP A 113 -8.57 4.16 13.48
C ASP A 113 -8.91 3.04 12.48
N TYR A 114 -9.35 1.87 12.95
CA TYR A 114 -9.68 0.72 12.09
C TYR A 114 -10.75 1.06 11.03
N LYS A 115 -11.81 1.78 11.44
CA LYS A 115 -12.87 2.20 10.52
C LYS A 115 -12.33 3.09 9.39
N LYS A 116 -11.51 4.08 9.73
CA LYS A 116 -10.87 4.96 8.75
C LYS A 116 -9.91 4.20 7.83
N PHE A 117 -9.20 3.20 8.37
CA PHE A 117 -8.36 2.32 7.56
C PHE A 117 -9.18 1.59 6.49
N MET A 118 -10.31 0.98 6.88
CA MET A 118 -11.19 0.27 5.94
C MET A 118 -11.81 1.17 4.86
N GLU A 119 -12.18 2.39 5.24
CA GLU A 119 -12.65 3.41 4.30
C GLU A 119 -11.56 3.78 3.28
N LYS A 120 -10.33 4.02 3.75
CA LYS A 120 -9.20 4.34 2.87
C LYS A 120 -8.82 3.19 1.93
N VAL A 121 -8.83 1.95 2.43
CA VAL A 121 -8.54 0.77 1.60
C VAL A 121 -9.62 0.59 0.53
N SER A 122 -10.90 0.71 0.88
CA SER A 122 -11.99 0.61 -0.12
C SER A 122 -11.88 1.69 -1.19
N LYS A 123 -11.62 2.94 -0.78
CA LYS A 123 -11.39 4.03 -1.73
C LYS A 123 -10.19 3.78 -2.64
N PHE A 124 -9.12 3.20 -2.12
CA PHE A 124 -7.96 2.85 -2.94
C PHE A 124 -8.26 1.75 -3.95
N GLU A 125 -9.06 0.75 -3.59
CA GLU A 125 -9.51 -0.26 -4.54
C GLU A 125 -10.38 0.35 -5.66
N GLU A 126 -11.24 1.31 -5.32
CA GLU A 126 -12.02 2.08 -6.29
C GLU A 126 -11.11 2.89 -7.22
N ASP A 127 -10.15 3.64 -6.67
CA ASP A 127 -9.14 4.35 -7.44
C ASP A 127 -8.42 3.41 -8.42
N LEU A 128 -7.94 2.26 -7.95
CA LEU A 128 -7.24 1.25 -8.78
C LEU A 128 -8.13 0.67 -9.89
N ASN A 129 -9.44 0.61 -9.69
CA ASN A 129 -10.39 0.16 -10.70
C ASN A 129 -10.73 1.21 -11.76
N ASN A 130 -10.50 2.48 -11.44
CA ASN A 130 -10.75 3.64 -12.30
C ASN A 130 -9.49 4.15 -12.99
N LEU A 131 -8.30 3.74 -12.54
CA LEU A 131 -7.06 4.05 -13.23
C LEU A 131 -7.08 3.47 -14.66
N PRO A 132 -6.60 4.23 -15.66
CA PRO A 132 -6.45 3.71 -17.00
C PRO A 132 -5.55 2.47 -16.98
N ALA A 133 -5.83 1.52 -17.88
CA ALA A 133 -4.97 0.36 -18.07
C ALA A 133 -3.52 0.82 -18.29
N PRO A 134 -2.51 0.09 -17.77
CA PRO A 134 -1.13 0.56 -17.78
C PRO A 134 -0.67 0.93 -19.20
N GLU A 135 -0.10 2.13 -19.37
CA GLU A 135 0.55 2.57 -20.62
C GLU A 135 1.80 1.75 -20.98
N ALA A 136 2.19 0.78 -20.16
CA ALA A 136 3.37 -0.07 -20.30
C ALA A 136 3.24 -1.18 -21.37
N ALA A 137 2.54 -0.91 -22.47
CA ALA A 137 2.55 -1.75 -23.69
C ALA A 137 2.90 -0.96 -24.97
N LYS A 138 3.37 0.30 -24.86
CA LYS A 138 3.74 1.13 -26.02
C LYS A 138 5.24 1.43 -26.18
N ALA A 139 6.12 0.86 -25.35
CA ALA A 139 7.55 1.21 -25.36
C ALA A 139 8.52 0.02 -25.55
N ALA A 140 8.04 -1.10 -26.11
CA ALA A 140 8.90 -2.24 -26.42
C ALA A 140 8.60 -2.84 -27.82
N VAL A 141 8.46 -1.97 -28.82
CA VAL A 141 8.68 -2.30 -30.24
C VAL A 141 9.29 -1.05 -30.87
N THR A 142 10.62 -0.96 -30.81
CA THR A 142 11.52 -0.26 -31.75
C THR A 142 12.94 -0.57 -31.34
#